data_AF-A0A3A8GIW8-F1
#
_entry.id   AF-A0A3A8GIW8-F1
#
_cell.length_a   1.000
_cell.length_b   1.000
_cell.length_c   1.000
_cell.angle_alpha   90.00
_cell.angle_beta   90.00
_cell.angle_gamma   90.00
#
_symmetry.space_group_name_H-M   'P 1'
#
loop_
_entity.id
_entity.type
_entity.pdbx_description
1 polymer ?
#
loop_
_entity_poly.entity_id
_entity_poly.type
_entity_poly.pdbx_seq_one_letter_code
_entity_poly.pdbx_strand_id
1 'polypeptide(L)'
;MTPGHDGVVDEEAASAFLLDLAKALHLAYQPSLLVEARVCRAAKAWGLDVEVFTLQSLAMTEVVSSRSTHVAFERLPFDPHWNLGRAAALLRLAEAIPEGRVRLPEARAELDRILTTHAPYPEWLVFVAYGVYGAAVAARVGG
;
A
#
# COMPACT_ATOMS: atom_id res chain seq x y z
N MET A 1 10.86 -33.28 -25.16
CA MET A 1 9.72 -32.35 -25.31
C MET A 1 8.86 -32.53 -24.07
N THR A 2 9.09 -31.70 -23.05
CA THR A 2 8.35 -31.68 -21.79
C THR A 2 8.00 -30.21 -21.56
N PRO A 3 6.72 -29.83 -21.49
CA PRO A 3 6.38 -28.44 -21.24
C PRO A 3 6.71 -28.14 -19.77
N GLY A 4 7.56 -27.14 -19.55
CA GLY A 4 7.84 -26.60 -18.23
C GLY A 4 6.56 -26.07 -17.62
N HIS A 5 6.37 -26.32 -16.32
CA HIS A 5 5.37 -25.68 -15.50
C HIS A 5 5.85 -24.24 -15.25
N ASP A 6 5.75 -23.39 -16.28
CA ASP A 6 6.04 -21.97 -16.16
C ASP A 6 5.05 -21.35 -15.17
N GLY A 7 5.57 -20.56 -14.23
CA GLY A 7 4.87 -20.11 -13.03
C GLY A 7 3.64 -19.27 -13.34
N VAL A 8 2.48 -19.92 -13.40
CA VAL A 8 1.18 -19.26 -13.45
C VAL A 8 0.99 -18.58 -12.10
N VAL A 9 0.96 -17.25 -12.12
CA VAL A 9 0.59 -16.45 -10.96
C VAL A 9 -0.84 -16.83 -10.59
N ASP A 10 -1.06 -17.19 -9.32
CA ASP A 10 -2.40 -17.44 -8.81
C ASP A 10 -3.20 -16.13 -8.86
N GLU A 11 -4.15 -16.06 -9.80
CA GLU A 11 -4.93 -14.87 -10.09
C GLU A 11 -5.78 -14.42 -8.89
N GLU A 12 -6.27 -15.37 -8.09
CA GLU A 12 -7.08 -15.08 -6.91
C GLU A 12 -6.22 -14.46 -5.81
N ALA A 13 -5.05 -15.06 -5.55
CA ALA A 13 -4.07 -14.51 -4.60
C ALA A 13 -3.54 -13.14 -5.05
N ALA A 14 -3.32 -12.96 -6.35
CA ALA A 14 -2.88 -11.68 -6.91
C ALA A 14 -3.97 -10.61 -6.78
N SER A 15 -5.23 -10.94 -7.09
CA SER A 15 -6.38 -10.04 -6.92
C SER A 15 -6.51 -9.58 -5.46
N ALA A 16 -6.46 -10.52 -4.51
CA ALA A 16 -6.53 -10.21 -3.09
C ALA A 16 -5.36 -9.32 -2.63
N PHE A 17 -4.14 -9.61 -3.10
CA PHE A 17 -2.99 -8.76 -2.82
C PHE A 17 -3.14 -7.34 -3.39
N LEU A 18 -3.61 -7.20 -4.64
CA LEU A 18 -3.76 -5.90 -5.29
C LEU A 18 -4.80 -5.04 -4.56
N LEU A 19 -5.89 -5.64 -4.08
CA LEU A 19 -6.88 -4.96 -3.25
C LEU A 19 -6.27 -4.48 -1.93
N ASP A 20 -5.55 -5.34 -1.22
CA ASP A 20 -4.90 -4.99 0.04
C ASP A 20 -3.83 -3.90 -0.14
N LEU A 21 -3.09 -3.93 -1.26
CA LEU A 21 -2.13 -2.89 -1.61
C LEU A 21 -2.82 -1.55 -1.91
N ALA A 22 -3.93 -1.57 -2.68
CA ALA A 22 -4.71 -0.38 -2.97
C ALA A 22 -5.23 0.27 -1.67
N LYS A 23 -5.81 -0.55 -0.79
CA LYS A 23 -6.27 -0.13 0.54
C LYS A 23 -5.14 0.45 1.38
N ALA A 24 -4.00 -0.23 1.46
CA ALA A 24 -2.87 0.22 2.26
C ALA A 24 -2.33 1.57 1.76
N LEU A 25 -2.19 1.76 0.44
CA LEU A 25 -1.75 3.02 -0.15
C LEU A 25 -2.76 4.16 0.08
N HIS A 26 -4.06 3.86 -0.03
CA HIS A 26 -5.12 4.85 0.23
C HIS A 26 -5.16 5.28 1.70
N LEU A 27 -5.04 4.33 2.64
CA LEU A 27 -4.94 4.62 4.08
C LEU A 27 -3.64 5.34 4.45
N ALA A 28 -2.60 5.20 3.63
CA ALA A 28 -1.39 6.02 3.70
C ALA A 28 -1.55 7.40 3.02
N TYR A 29 -2.79 7.82 2.76
CA TYR A 29 -3.18 9.11 2.18
C TYR A 29 -2.55 9.41 0.82
N GLN A 30 -2.26 8.37 0.03
CA GLN A 30 -1.91 8.58 -1.37
C GLN A 30 -3.15 9.04 -2.16
N PRO A 31 -3.00 9.99 -3.11
CA PRO A 31 -4.09 10.37 -4.01
C PRO A 31 -4.63 9.16 -4.79
N SER A 32 -5.95 9.04 -4.94
CA SER A 32 -6.62 7.92 -5.64
C SER A 32 -5.99 7.56 -7.00
N LEU A 33 -5.80 8.55 -7.88
CA LEU A 33 -5.18 8.34 -9.20
C LEU A 33 -3.77 7.74 -9.11
N LEU A 34 -3.03 8.11 -8.05
CA LEU A 34 -1.68 7.62 -7.79
C LEU A 34 -1.69 6.21 -7.19
N VAL A 35 -2.74 5.83 -6.46
CA VAL A 35 -2.98 4.45 -6.00
C VAL A 35 -3.27 3.56 -7.19
N GLU A 36 -4.27 3.93 -8.01
CA GLU A 36 -4.70 3.20 -9.20
C GLU A 36 -3.53 2.95 -10.15
N ALA A 37 -2.78 4.00 -10.51
CA ALA A 37 -1.63 3.88 -11.40
C ALA A 37 -0.52 2.97 -10.85
N ARG A 38 -0.36 2.88 -9.52
CA ARG A 38 0.64 1.99 -8.89
C ARG A 38 0.17 0.53 -8.89
N VAL A 39 -1.08 0.29 -8.53
CA VAL A 39 -1.66 -1.04 -8.49
C VAL A 39 -1.74 -1.63 -9.90
N CYS A 40 -2.14 -0.84 -10.91
CA CYS A 40 -2.12 -1.28 -12.30
C CYS A 40 -0.70 -1.60 -12.80
N ARG A 41 0.32 -0.82 -12.41
CA ARG A 41 1.72 -1.14 -12.74
C ARG A 41 2.20 -2.42 -12.08
N ALA A 42 1.84 -2.65 -10.82
CA ALA A 42 2.16 -3.87 -10.10
C ALA A 42 1.50 -5.11 -10.74
N ALA A 43 0.23 -5.01 -11.12
CA ALA A 43 -0.48 -6.08 -11.81
C ALA A 43 0.13 -6.44 -13.17
N LYS A 44 0.49 -5.42 -13.97
CA LYS A 44 1.17 -5.62 -15.26
C LYS A 44 2.51 -6.34 -15.13
N ALA A 45 3.23 -6.13 -14.03
CA ALA A 45 4.48 -6.84 -13.75
C ALA A 45 4.30 -8.36 -13.63
N TRP A 46 3.09 -8.79 -13.28
CA TRP A 46 2.71 -10.20 -13.16
C TRP A 46 1.88 -10.70 -14.34
N GLY A 47 1.79 -9.91 -15.42
CA GLY A 47 1.05 -10.27 -16.63
C GLY A 47 -0.48 -10.20 -16.46
N LEU A 48 -0.97 -9.49 -15.44
CA LEU A 48 -2.40 -9.33 -15.19
C LEU A 48 -2.89 -8.00 -15.78
N ASP A 49 -4.07 -8.02 -16.39
CA ASP A 49 -4.80 -6.80 -16.77
C ASP A 49 -5.88 -6.55 -15.72
N VAL A 50 -5.88 -5.34 -15.14
CA VAL A 50 -6.73 -5.00 -13.99
C VAL A 50 -7.29 -3.60 -14.13
N GLU A 51 -8.53 -3.43 -13.72
CA GLU A 51 -9.18 -2.14 -13.56
C GLU A 51 -9.29 -1.84 -12.05
N VAL A 52 -8.74 -0.71 -11.62
CA VAL A 52 -8.69 -0.32 -10.21
C VAL A 52 -9.40 0.99 -10.06
N PHE A 53 -10.31 1.07 -9.09
CA PHE A 53 -11.07 2.27 -8.81
C PHE A 53 -11.05 2.58 -7.31
N THR A 54 -10.62 3.78 -6.95
CA THR A 54 -10.48 4.21 -5.55
C THR A 54 -11.23 5.52 -5.29
N LEU A 55 -12.28 5.44 -4.48
CA LEU A 55 -13.01 6.60 -3.95
C LEU A 55 -12.57 6.92 -2.52
N GLN A 56 -12.99 8.08 -2.00
CA GLN A 56 -12.63 8.54 -0.65
C GLN A 56 -12.89 7.49 0.46
N SER A 57 -13.90 6.63 0.30
CA SER A 57 -14.28 5.60 1.28
C SER A 57 -14.37 4.16 0.72
N LEU A 58 -13.89 3.91 -0.49
CA LEU A 58 -14.07 2.64 -1.19
C LEU A 58 -12.83 2.33 -2.05
N ALA A 59 -12.27 1.13 -1.92
CA ALA A 59 -11.32 0.57 -2.88
C ALA A 59 -11.98 -0.61 -3.60
N MET A 60 -11.85 -0.64 -4.93
CA MET A 60 -12.34 -1.72 -5.78
C MET A 60 -11.25 -2.12 -6.76
N THR A 61 -11.04 -3.42 -6.92
CA THR A 61 -10.11 -4.00 -7.90
C THR A 61 -10.84 -5.07 -8.69
N GLU A 62 -10.85 -4.92 -10.01
CA GLU A 62 -11.33 -5.90 -10.97
C GLU A 62 -10.14 -6.45 -11.74
N VAL A 63 -9.91 -7.76 -11.65
CA VAL A 63 -8.91 -8.47 -12.44
C VAL A 63 -9.59 -9.10 -13.64
N VAL A 64 -9.20 -8.65 -14.83
CA VAL A 64 -9.72 -9.15 -16.11
C VAL A 64 -8.73 -10.19 -16.65
N SER A 65 -9.02 -11.47 -16.43
CA SER A 65 -8.27 -12.59 -17.04
C SER A 65 -9.05 -13.22 -18.18
N SER A 66 -8.32 -13.78 -19.15
CA SER A 66 -8.86 -14.58 -20.26
C SER A 66 -9.69 -15.80 -19.83
N ARG A 67 -9.57 -16.25 -18.57
CA ARG A 67 -10.30 -17.41 -18.03
C ARG A 67 -11.47 -17.04 -17.11
N SER A 68 -11.41 -15.91 -16.40
CA SER A 68 -12.47 -15.46 -15.50
C SER A 68 -12.26 -14.02 -15.04
N THR A 69 -13.34 -13.26 -14.89
CA THR A 69 -13.32 -11.94 -14.25
C THR A 69 -13.43 -12.11 -12.73
N HIS A 70 -12.46 -11.59 -11.98
CA HIS A 70 -12.51 -11.55 -10.52
C HIS A 70 -12.68 -10.11 -10.04
N VAL A 71 -13.78 -9.84 -9.34
CA VAL A 71 -14.07 -8.52 -8.78
C VAL A 71 -14.00 -8.59 -7.26
N ALA A 72 -13.14 -7.78 -6.66
CA ALA A 72 -13.02 -7.64 -5.21
C ALA A 72 -13.19 -6.17 -4.80
N PHE A 73 -13.93 -5.92 -3.73
CA PHE A 73 -14.19 -4.57 -3.22
C PHE A 73 -14.13 -4.54 -1.70
N GLU A 74 -13.63 -3.44 -1.14
CA GLU A 74 -13.61 -3.22 0.30
C GLU A 74 -13.92 -1.76 0.65
N ARG A 75 -14.70 -1.57 1.71
CA ARG A 75 -14.95 -0.25 2.29
C ARG A 75 -13.75 0.16 3.16
N LEU A 76 -13.24 1.36 2.94
CA LEU A 76 -12.05 1.84 3.62
C LEU A 76 -12.41 2.52 4.95
N PRO A 77 -11.77 2.15 6.08
CA PRO A 77 -11.93 2.88 7.32
C PRO A 77 -11.28 4.27 7.22
N PHE A 78 -11.81 5.24 7.96
CA PHE A 78 -11.11 6.50 8.16
C PHE A 78 -10.11 6.32 9.31
N ASP A 79 -8.81 6.34 9.01
CA ASP A 79 -7.73 6.27 10.00
C ASP A 79 -6.98 7.61 10.04
N PRO A 80 -7.11 8.43 11.09
CA PRO A 80 -6.44 9.72 11.21
C PRO A 80 -4.93 9.61 11.53
N HIS A 81 -4.41 8.41 11.80
CA HIS A 81 -3.03 8.25 12.24
C HIS A 81 -2.06 8.19 11.06
N TRP A 82 -1.45 9.36 10.79
CA TRP A 82 -0.45 9.49 9.75
C TRP A 82 0.88 8.82 10.15
N ASN A 83 1.30 7.77 9.41
CA ASN A 83 2.60 7.11 9.59
C ASN A 83 3.46 7.24 8.33
N LEU A 84 4.37 8.24 8.33
CA LEU A 84 5.29 8.51 7.21
C LEU A 84 6.19 7.31 6.88
N GLY A 85 6.63 6.56 7.89
CA GLY A 85 7.49 5.40 7.70
C GLY A 85 6.78 4.28 6.95
N ARG A 86 5.52 4.01 7.34
CA ARG A 86 4.63 3.07 6.65
C ARG A 86 4.35 3.52 5.22
N ALA A 87 4.01 4.79 5.02
CA ALA A 87 3.75 5.36 3.69
C ALA A 87 4.96 5.20 2.76
N ALA A 88 6.16 5.54 3.23
CA ALA A 88 7.39 5.38 2.46
C ALA A 88 7.70 3.91 2.15
N ALA A 89 7.46 2.99 3.09
CA ALA A 89 7.66 1.56 2.86
C ALA A 89 6.68 1.00 1.81
N LEU A 90 5.40 1.38 1.87
CA LEU A 90 4.40 0.99 0.87
C LEU A 90 4.76 1.50 -0.53
N LEU A 91 5.24 2.74 -0.64
CA LEU A 91 5.69 3.30 -1.92
C LEU A 91 6.88 2.52 -2.50
N ARG A 92 7.85 2.13 -1.66
CA ARG A 92 8.98 1.30 -2.11
C ARG A 92 8.54 -0.09 -2.55
N LEU A 93 7.60 -0.71 -1.83
CA LEU A 93 7.05 -2.02 -2.21
C LEU A 93 6.32 -1.93 -3.56
N ALA A 94 5.46 -0.92 -3.75
CA ALA A 94 4.73 -0.72 -4.99
C ALA A 94 5.64 -0.51 -6.22
N GLU A 95 6.84 0.06 -6.02
CA GLU A 95 7.83 0.23 -7.11
C GLU A 95 8.74 -1.00 -7.27
N ALA A 96 9.01 -1.76 -6.21
CA ALA A 96 9.81 -2.99 -6.28
C ALA A 96 9.15 -4.09 -7.14
N ILE A 97 7.82 -4.14 -7.19
CA ILE A 97 7.06 -5.12 -7.99
C ILE A 97 7.30 -4.94 -9.50
N PRO A 98 7.03 -3.77 -10.13
CA PRO A 98 7.28 -3.58 -11.56
C PRO A 98 8.76 -3.64 -11.94
N GLU A 99 9.68 -3.38 -11.01
CA GLU A 99 11.11 -3.58 -11.22
C GLU A 99 11.54 -5.06 -11.16
N GLY A 100 10.62 -5.99 -10.88
CA GLY A 100 10.90 -7.42 -10.80
C GLY A 100 11.75 -7.81 -9.57
N ARG A 101 11.86 -6.93 -8.58
CA ARG A 101 12.65 -7.16 -7.36
C ARG A 101 11.98 -8.10 -6.37
N VAL A 102 10.67 -8.26 -6.46
CA VAL A 102 9.87 -9.13 -5.58
C VAL A 102 8.82 -9.91 -6.37
N ARG A 103 8.58 -11.17 -5.98
CA ARG A 103 7.47 -11.99 -6.49
C ARG A 103 6.23 -11.87 -5.60
N LEU A 104 5.07 -12.32 -6.07
CA LEU A 104 3.80 -12.23 -5.34
C LEU A 104 3.87 -12.72 -3.86
N PRO A 105 4.45 -13.90 -3.55
CA PRO A 105 4.53 -14.36 -2.14
C PRO A 105 5.41 -13.46 -1.26
N GLU A 106 6.51 -12.95 -1.82
CA GLU A 106 7.44 -12.04 -1.14
C GLU A 106 6.79 -10.67 -0.91
N ALA A 107 6.10 -10.16 -1.93
CA ALA A 107 5.35 -8.91 -1.86
C ALA A 107 4.24 -8.99 -0.80
N ARG A 108 3.56 -10.14 -0.69
CA ARG A 108 2.55 -10.37 0.35
C ARG A 108 3.15 -10.32 1.76
N ALA A 109 4.22 -11.08 1.99
CA ALA A 109 4.90 -11.10 3.27
C ALA A 109 5.42 -9.71 3.68
N GLU A 110 5.94 -8.95 2.71
CA GLU A 110 6.43 -7.59 2.95
C GLU A 110 5.28 -6.61 3.26
N LEU A 111 4.14 -6.73 2.57
CA LEU A 111 2.95 -5.94 2.87
C LEU A 111 2.47 -6.20 4.30
N ASP A 112 2.32 -7.48 4.69
CA ASP A 112 1.90 -7.87 6.04
C ASP A 112 2.88 -7.34 7.11
N ARG A 113 4.19 -7.37 6.83
CA ARG A 113 5.23 -6.79 7.70
C ARG A 113 5.07 -5.28 7.85
N ILE A 114 4.80 -4.55 6.76
CA ILE A 114 4.61 -3.10 6.79
C ILE A 114 3.36 -2.73 7.59
N LEU A 115 2.28 -3.49 7.44
CA LEU A 115 1.01 -3.25 8.13
C LEU A 115 1.10 -3.53 9.64
N THR A 116 1.88 -4.54 10.04
CA THR A 116 2.11 -4.89 11.46
C THR A 116 3.16 -4.02 12.16
N THR A 117 3.91 -3.21 11.41
CA THR A 117 4.90 -2.30 11.98
C THR A 117 4.22 -1.17 12.77
N HIS A 118 4.52 -1.11 14.07
CA HIS A 118 4.01 -0.10 15.00
C HIS A 118 4.84 1.20 14.92
N ALA A 119 4.30 2.30 15.44
CA ALA A 119 5.01 3.56 15.51
C ALA A 119 6.32 3.41 16.32
N PRO A 120 7.45 3.97 15.86
CA PRO A 120 8.75 3.78 16.50
C PRO A 120 8.88 4.49 17.85
N TYR A 121 7.99 5.44 18.15
CA TYR A 121 8.01 6.24 19.37
C TYR A 121 6.65 6.21 20.07
N PRO A 122 6.63 6.13 21.40
CA PRO A 122 5.40 6.24 22.17
C PRO A 122 4.87 7.69 22.16
N GLU A 123 3.55 7.86 22.25
CA GLU A 123 2.89 9.17 22.12
C GLU A 123 3.39 10.21 23.12
N TRP A 124 3.70 9.80 24.35
CA TRP A 124 4.22 10.70 25.39
C TRP A 124 5.52 11.40 24.97
N LEU A 125 6.38 10.72 24.20
CA LEU A 125 7.63 11.29 23.73
C LEU A 125 7.38 12.39 22.69
N VAL A 126 6.36 12.21 21.86
CA VAL A 126 5.93 13.22 20.88
C VAL A 126 5.43 14.48 21.61
N PHE A 127 4.62 14.33 22.66
CA PHE A 127 4.17 15.46 23.47
C PHE A 127 5.33 16.22 24.12
N VAL A 128 6.34 15.51 24.65
CA VAL A 128 7.54 16.14 25.20
C VAL A 128 8.29 16.94 24.14
N ALA A 129 8.49 16.38 22.94
CA ALA A 129 9.17 17.06 21.85
C ALA A 129 8.46 18.35 21.43
N TYR A 130 7.12 18.31 21.30
CA TYR A 130 6.32 19.51 21.02
C TYR A 130 6.38 20.53 22.16
N GLY A 131 6.40 20.08 23.42
CA GLY A 131 6.55 20.95 24.58
C GLY A 131 7.88 21.71 24.58
N VAL A 132 8.99 21.00 24.32
CA VAL A 132 10.33 21.60 24.22
C VAL A 132 10.41 22.60 23.06
N TYR A 133 9.89 22.22 21.89
CA TYR A 133 9.86 23.11 20.73
C TYR A 133 9.02 24.37 21.01
N GLY A 134 7.82 24.19 21.57
CA GLY A 134 6.94 25.30 21.94
C GLY A 134 7.57 26.25 22.95
N ALA A 135 8.25 25.71 23.99
CA ALA A 135 8.97 26.51 24.97
C ALA A 135 10.11 27.33 24.35
N ALA A 136 10.87 26.75 23.43
CA ALA A 136 11.94 27.44 22.72
C ALA A 136 11.40 28.59 21.84
N VAL A 137 10.29 28.36 21.12
CA VAL A 137 9.65 29.39 20.31
C VAL A 137 9.07 30.51 21.18
N ALA A 138 8.41 30.16 22.28
CA ALA A 138 7.84 31.14 23.22
C ALA A 138 8.93 32.04 23.81
N ALA A 139 10.07 31.48 24.23
CA ALA A 139 11.20 32.25 24.73
C ALA A 139 11.82 33.19 23.67
N ARG A 140 11.67 32.89 22.37
CA ARG A 140 12.26 33.67 21.28
C ARG A 140 11.37 34.81 20.78
N VAL A 141 10.05 34.63 20.81
CA VAL A 141 9.05 35.55 20.25
C VAL A 141 8.34 36.38 21.34
N GLY A 142 8.22 35.85 22.55
CA GLY A 142 7.57 36.52 23.68
C GLY A 142 8.51 37.25 24.64
N GLY A 143 9.78 37.45 24.25
CA GLY A 143 10.77 38.23 25.00
C GLY A 143 10.79 39.70 24.61
#